data_AF-X1PEE7-F1
#
_entry.id   AF-X1PEE7-F1
#
_cell.length_a   1.000
_cell.length_b   1.000
_cell.length_c   1.000
_cell.angle_alpha   90.00
_cell.angle_beta   90.00
_cell.angle_gamma   90.00
#
_symmetry.space_group_name_H-M   'P 1'
#
loop_
_entity.id
_entity.type
_entity.pdbx_description
1 polymer ?
#
loop_
_entity_poly.entity_id
_entity_poly.type
_entity_poly.pdbx_seq_one_letter_code
_entity_poly.pdbx_strand_id
1 'polypeptide(L)'
;LGSRADSFHCGSGWKDPVCGHQISLQRAKDIQAVIGPHRKAGGDVVLGTFTVAHDQFTVSHNQRDRLAPMLKTISKAFHLTTSGRAWKKVQDVVGARIVVVGWVRSAEITVGEYGWHPHFHALFFIDRILTEDEIEALEQFFYERWSDAIEAAGYRRPSREHGVVVSHGESAGSYVALLSKQNLALETVSS
;
A
#
# COMPACT_ATOMS: atom_id res chain seq x y z
N LEU A 1 -36.84 -33.72 4.29
CA LEU A 1 -35.87 -33.44 5.37
C LEU A 1 -34.75 -32.60 4.78
N GLY A 2 -34.84 -31.28 4.92
CA GLY A 2 -33.87 -30.33 4.36
C GLY A 2 -32.62 -30.28 5.23
N SER A 3 -31.48 -30.67 4.67
CA SER A 3 -30.17 -30.43 5.25
C SER A 3 -29.76 -29.00 4.91
N ARG A 4 -29.85 -28.09 5.89
CA ARG A 4 -29.21 -26.78 5.83
C ARG A 4 -27.70 -27.03 5.74
N ALA A 5 -27.10 -26.66 4.60
CA ALA A 5 -25.66 -26.45 4.54
C ALA A 5 -25.36 -25.22 5.39
N ASP A 6 -24.80 -25.44 6.59
CA ASP A 6 -24.30 -24.36 7.42
C ASP A 6 -23.23 -23.59 6.63
N SER A 7 -23.57 -22.36 6.27
CA SER A 7 -22.63 -21.39 5.73
C SER A 7 -21.60 -21.06 6.81
N PHE A 8 -20.44 -21.71 6.76
CA PHE A 8 -19.27 -21.32 7.55
C PHE A 8 -18.83 -19.91 7.13
N HIS A 9 -19.35 -18.90 7.83
CA HIS A 9 -18.87 -17.52 7.72
C HIS A 9 -17.55 -17.42 8.49
N CYS A 10 -16.44 -17.63 7.78
CA CYS A 10 -15.11 -17.37 8.34
C CYS A 10 -14.90 -15.86 8.49
N GLY A 11 -15.14 -15.35 9.70
CA GLY A 11 -15.06 -13.93 10.05
C GLY A 11 -13.64 -13.33 10.09
N SER A 12 -12.59 -14.03 9.65
CA SER A 12 -11.25 -13.43 9.57
C SER A 12 -10.39 -14.08 8.47
N GLY A 13 -10.01 -13.29 7.46
CA GLY A 13 -9.10 -13.73 6.38
C GLY A 13 -7.68 -14.10 6.83
N TRP A 14 -7.38 -13.99 8.12
CA TRP A 14 -6.10 -14.38 8.73
C TRP A 14 -6.04 -15.83 9.21
N LYS A 15 -7.18 -16.46 9.53
CA LYS A 15 -7.20 -17.78 10.20
C LYS A 15 -7.30 -18.96 9.24
N ASP A 16 -7.75 -18.72 8.01
CA ASP A 16 -7.88 -19.75 6.98
C ASP A 16 -7.35 -19.21 5.64
N PRO A 17 -6.30 -19.81 5.06
CA PRO A 17 -5.75 -19.38 3.79
C PRO A 17 -6.74 -19.45 2.62
N VAL A 18 -7.77 -20.32 2.69
CA VAL A 18 -8.82 -20.43 1.67
C VAL A 18 -9.77 -19.24 1.75
N CYS A 19 -10.21 -18.88 2.95
CA CYS A 19 -11.07 -17.71 3.17
C CYS A 19 -10.32 -16.40 2.91
N GLY A 20 -9.05 -16.32 3.29
CA GLY A 20 -8.16 -15.20 2.94
C GLY A 20 -8.09 -14.99 1.43
N HIS A 21 -7.92 -16.08 0.66
CA HIS A 21 -7.80 -15.99 -0.79
C HIS A 21 -9.11 -15.54 -1.45
N GLN A 22 -10.25 -16.07 -1.00
CA GLN A 22 -11.57 -15.64 -1.50
C GLN A 22 -11.86 -14.17 -1.19
N ILE A 23 -11.50 -13.70 0.02
CA ILE A 23 -11.64 -12.29 0.41
C ILE A 23 -10.74 -11.40 -0.46
N SER A 24 -9.49 -11.80 -0.70
CA SER A 24 -8.56 -11.10 -1.58
C SER A 24 -9.09 -11.02 -3.02
N LEU A 25 -9.64 -12.11 -3.56
CA LEU A 25 -10.26 -12.12 -4.89
C LEU A 25 -11.47 -11.20 -4.97
N GLN A 26 -12.34 -11.19 -3.94
CA GLN A 26 -13.50 -10.31 -3.94
C GLN A 26 -13.07 -8.84 -3.86
N ARG A 27 -12.09 -8.50 -3.01
CA ARG A 27 -11.54 -7.14 -2.92
C ARG A 27 -10.87 -6.68 -4.22
N ALA A 28 -10.15 -7.57 -4.88
CA ALA A 28 -9.56 -7.31 -6.18
C ALA A 28 -10.65 -6.95 -7.22
N LYS A 29 -11.80 -7.63 -7.20
CA LYS A 29 -12.95 -7.29 -8.06
C LYS A 29 -13.55 -5.95 -7.68
N ASP A 30 -13.74 -5.67 -6.39
CA ASP A 30 -14.33 -4.40 -5.92
C ASP A 30 -13.46 -3.20 -6.33
N ILE A 31 -12.13 -3.34 -6.22
CA ILE A 31 -11.16 -2.33 -6.64
C ILE A 31 -11.19 -2.15 -8.17
N GLN A 32 -11.23 -3.24 -8.94
CA GLN A 32 -11.38 -3.15 -10.39
C GLN A 32 -12.68 -2.45 -10.81
N ALA A 33 -13.77 -2.69 -10.08
CA ALA A 33 -15.07 -2.09 -10.34
C ALA A 33 -15.06 -0.56 -10.16
N VAL A 34 -14.16 0.00 -9.34
CA VAL A 34 -14.05 1.46 -9.13
C VAL A 34 -13.00 2.13 -10.02
N ILE A 35 -11.94 1.42 -10.44
CA ILE A 35 -10.87 1.99 -11.30
C ILE A 35 -11.44 2.51 -12.63
N GLY A 36 -12.26 1.71 -13.30
CA GLY A 36 -12.83 2.06 -14.61
C GLY A 36 -13.70 3.33 -14.56
N PRO A 37 -14.72 3.39 -13.69
CA PRO A 37 -15.53 4.59 -13.48
C PRO A 37 -14.71 5.82 -13.07
N HIS A 38 -13.73 5.67 -12.18
CA HIS A 38 -12.87 6.79 -11.74
C HIS A 38 -12.10 7.41 -12.92
N ARG A 39 -11.49 6.57 -13.76
CA ARG A 39 -10.79 7.03 -14.97
C ARG A 39 -11.73 7.68 -15.98
N LYS A 40 -12.94 7.13 -16.16
CA LYS A 40 -13.95 7.72 -17.05
C LYS A 40 -14.43 9.09 -16.56
N ALA A 41 -14.39 9.33 -15.25
CA ALA A 41 -14.68 10.63 -14.66
C ALA A 41 -13.51 11.64 -14.79
N GLY A 42 -12.41 11.25 -15.43
CA GLY A 42 -11.23 12.10 -15.65
C GLY A 42 -10.15 11.98 -14.58
N GLY A 43 -10.34 11.11 -13.58
CA GLY A 43 -9.38 10.91 -12.49
C GLY A 43 -8.24 9.96 -12.84
N ASP A 44 -7.10 10.12 -12.18
CA ASP A 44 -5.98 9.17 -12.25
C ASP A 44 -6.06 8.10 -11.17
N VAL A 45 -5.45 6.96 -11.44
CA VAL A 45 -5.14 5.94 -10.44
C VAL A 45 -3.65 5.74 -10.45
N VAL A 46 -2.97 6.05 -9.35
CA VAL A 46 -1.52 6.00 -9.21
C VAL A 46 -1.11 4.88 -8.28
N LEU A 47 -0.11 4.07 -8.66
CA LEU A 47 0.46 3.00 -7.84
C LEU A 47 1.70 3.50 -7.12
N GLY A 48 1.68 3.48 -5.79
CA GLY A 48 2.86 3.69 -4.94
C GLY A 48 3.33 2.38 -4.32
N THR A 49 4.61 2.05 -4.49
CA THR A 49 5.30 0.95 -3.80
C THR A 49 6.17 1.54 -2.71
N PHE A 50 5.99 1.08 -1.46
CA PHE A 50 6.70 1.57 -0.28
C PHE A 50 7.48 0.42 0.35
N THR A 51 8.80 0.54 0.35
CA THR A 51 9.72 -0.51 0.76
C THR A 51 10.48 -0.09 2.00
N VAL A 52 10.65 -1.02 2.95
CA VAL A 52 11.61 -0.84 4.04
C VAL A 52 12.92 -1.51 3.67
N ALA A 53 13.98 -0.70 3.57
CA ALA A 53 15.32 -1.23 3.49
C ALA A 53 15.68 -1.94 4.80
N HIS A 54 16.06 -3.21 4.70
CA HIS A 54 16.68 -3.93 5.80
C HIS A 54 17.98 -4.55 5.29
N ASP A 55 19.05 -4.30 6.04
CA ASP A 55 20.36 -4.88 5.85
C ASP A 55 20.79 -5.62 7.13
N GLN A 56 21.90 -6.35 7.04
CA GLN A 56 22.52 -7.08 8.14
C GLN A 56 22.77 -6.25 9.43
N PHE A 57 22.78 -4.92 9.35
CA PHE A 57 23.03 -4.03 10.50
C PHE A 57 21.75 -3.51 11.15
N THR A 58 20.62 -3.55 10.45
CA THR A 58 19.29 -3.21 10.99
C THR A 58 18.61 -4.37 11.72
N VAL A 59 19.16 -5.58 11.60
CA VAL A 59 18.65 -6.78 12.25
C VAL A 59 19.29 -6.89 13.64
N SER A 60 18.55 -6.52 14.69
CA SER A 60 18.78 -7.17 15.98
C SER A 60 18.42 -8.64 15.80
N HIS A 61 19.41 -9.53 15.94
CA HIS A 61 19.23 -10.95 15.68
C HIS A 61 18.31 -11.59 16.72
N ASN A 62 17.07 -11.83 16.31
CA ASN A 62 16.42 -13.12 16.47
C ASN A 62 15.52 -13.32 15.24
N GLN A 63 15.55 -14.48 14.58
CA GLN A 63 14.61 -14.83 13.50
C GLN A 63 13.12 -14.83 13.95
N ARG A 64 12.88 -14.51 15.22
CA ARG A 64 11.60 -14.30 15.88
C ARG A 64 11.29 -12.83 16.15
N ASP A 65 12.12 -11.89 15.73
CA ASP A 65 11.80 -10.46 15.74
C ASP A 65 10.59 -10.28 14.83
N ARG A 66 9.50 -9.98 15.52
CA ARG A 66 8.18 -10.46 15.17
C ARG A 66 7.72 -9.66 13.96
N LEU A 67 7.34 -10.36 12.88
CA LEU A 67 6.68 -9.78 11.70
C LEU A 67 5.58 -8.78 12.10
N ALA A 68 4.84 -9.06 13.17
CA ALA A 68 3.78 -8.19 13.68
C ALA A 68 4.27 -6.76 14.08
N PRO A 69 5.27 -6.56 14.96
CA PRO A 69 5.94 -5.28 15.17
C PRO A 69 6.42 -4.59 13.91
N MET A 70 7.05 -5.33 12.98
CA MET A 70 7.50 -4.75 11.72
C MET A 70 6.32 -4.23 10.90
N LEU A 71 5.27 -5.05 10.72
CA LEU A 71 4.01 -4.67 10.06
C LEU A 71 3.34 -3.47 10.72
N LYS A 72 3.39 -3.37 12.06
CA LYS A 72 2.88 -2.23 12.82
C LYS A 72 3.69 -0.97 12.55
N THR A 73 5.02 -1.07 12.52
CA THR A 73 5.91 0.04 12.21
C THR A 73 5.64 0.58 10.81
N ILE A 74 5.64 -0.30 9.80
CA ILE A 74 5.42 0.14 8.43
C ILE A 74 4.02 0.71 8.24
N SER A 75 3.00 0.15 8.91
CA SER A 75 1.64 0.69 8.85
C SER A 75 1.56 2.08 9.47
N LYS A 76 2.27 2.31 10.58
CA LYS A 76 2.42 3.64 11.17
C LYS A 76 3.17 4.59 10.21
N ALA A 77 4.23 4.13 9.57
CA ALA A 77 4.98 4.93 8.59
C ALA A 77 4.08 5.33 7.42
N PHE A 78 3.34 4.39 6.85
CA PHE A 78 2.36 4.66 5.78
C PHE A 78 1.29 5.67 6.23
N HIS A 79 0.76 5.51 7.44
CA HIS A 79 -0.19 6.45 8.01
C HIS A 79 0.41 7.86 8.14
N LEU A 80 1.65 7.99 8.60
CA LEU A 80 2.32 9.29 8.69
C LEU A 80 2.55 9.90 7.30
N THR A 81 2.91 9.08 6.31
CA THR A 81 3.05 9.50 4.91
C THR A 81 1.74 10.08 4.35
N THR A 82 0.61 9.42 4.64
CA THR A 82 -0.72 9.72 4.07
C THR A 82 -1.65 10.49 5.00
N SER A 83 -1.10 11.20 6.00
CA SER A 83 -1.91 11.99 6.94
C SER A 83 -1.26 13.32 7.36
N GLY A 84 -2.02 14.12 8.11
CA GLY A 84 -1.57 15.38 8.67
C GLY A 84 -1.62 16.56 7.69
N ARG A 85 -1.10 17.71 8.15
CA ARG A 85 -1.17 18.97 7.39
C ARG A 85 -0.39 18.93 6.08
N ALA A 86 0.75 18.25 6.05
CA ALA A 86 1.57 18.11 4.84
C ALA A 86 0.90 17.25 3.77
N TRP A 87 0.19 16.18 4.16
CA TRP A 87 -0.66 15.40 3.26
C TRP A 87 -1.78 16.24 2.67
N LYS A 88 -2.43 17.07 3.49
CA LYS A 88 -3.40 18.07 3.00
C LYS A 88 -2.77 19.10 2.06
N LYS A 89 -1.45 19.34 2.16
CA LYS A 89 -0.66 20.25 1.32
C LYS A 89 0.00 19.60 0.10
N VAL A 90 -0.17 18.29 -0.17
CA VAL A 90 0.09 17.75 -1.53
C VAL A 90 -0.75 18.52 -2.58
N GLN A 91 -1.86 19.12 -2.13
CA GLN A 91 -2.65 20.13 -2.83
C GLN A 91 -1.90 21.42 -3.20
N ASP A 92 -0.78 21.75 -2.55
CA ASP A 92 -0.08 23.04 -2.71
C ASP A 92 1.37 22.88 -3.22
N VAL A 93 2.02 21.75 -2.96
CA VAL A 93 3.47 21.55 -3.19
C VAL A 93 3.82 21.39 -4.68
N VAL A 94 2.85 21.06 -5.55
CA VAL A 94 3.10 20.77 -6.97
C VAL A 94 2.69 21.93 -7.89
N GLY A 95 2.32 23.10 -7.35
CA GLY A 95 1.82 24.24 -8.13
C GLY A 95 0.43 24.03 -8.77
N ALA A 96 0.02 22.78 -8.92
CA ALA A 96 -1.31 22.33 -9.28
C ALA A 96 -1.88 21.47 -8.14
N ARG A 97 -3.13 21.74 -7.77
CA ARG A 97 -3.82 21.06 -6.68
C ARG A 97 -4.00 19.57 -6.99
N ILE A 98 -3.15 18.71 -6.42
CA ILE A 98 -3.34 17.25 -6.46
C ILE A 98 -4.28 16.88 -5.33
N VAL A 99 -5.49 16.42 -5.66
CA VAL A 99 -6.47 15.96 -4.67
C VAL A 99 -6.54 14.44 -4.69
N VAL A 100 -6.09 13.81 -3.60
CA VAL A 100 -6.29 12.38 -3.38
C VAL A 100 -7.68 12.14 -2.80
N VAL A 101 -8.57 11.57 -3.61
CA VAL A 101 -9.95 11.22 -3.27
C VAL A 101 -9.99 10.10 -2.23
N GLY A 102 -9.03 9.18 -2.32
CA GLY A 102 -8.86 8.09 -1.38
C GLY A 102 -7.75 7.16 -1.83
N TRP A 103 -7.48 6.13 -1.04
CA TRP A 103 -6.52 5.10 -1.41
C TRP A 103 -6.89 3.75 -0.81
N VAL A 104 -6.35 2.71 -1.44
CA VAL A 104 -6.38 1.33 -0.95
C VAL A 104 -4.96 0.79 -0.94
N ARG A 105 -4.61 0.00 0.06
CA ARG A 105 -3.26 -0.58 0.16
C ARG A 105 -3.27 -2.06 0.50
N SER A 106 -2.16 -2.73 0.22
CA SER A 106 -1.91 -4.12 0.57
C SER A 106 -0.44 -4.36 0.93
N ALA A 107 -0.20 -5.23 1.91
CA ALA A 107 1.14 -5.57 2.40
C ALA A 107 1.75 -6.74 1.63
N GLU A 108 2.75 -6.56 0.78
CA GLU A 108 3.48 -7.71 0.24
C GLU A 108 4.59 -8.14 1.21
N ILE A 109 4.58 -9.38 1.68
CA ILE A 109 5.57 -9.87 2.66
C ILE A 109 6.39 -10.97 2.01
N THR A 110 7.65 -10.67 1.70
CA THR A 110 8.61 -11.67 1.20
C THR A 110 9.70 -11.93 2.24
N VAL A 111 10.52 -12.95 2.02
CA VAL A 111 11.72 -13.23 2.84
C VAL A 111 12.92 -13.16 1.92
N GLY A 112 13.80 -12.18 2.15
CA GLY A 112 15.07 -12.04 1.46
C GLY A 112 16.22 -12.67 2.26
N GLU A 113 17.44 -12.49 1.76
CA GLU A 113 18.67 -12.96 2.39
C GLU A 113 18.83 -12.49 3.85
N TYR A 114 18.30 -11.30 4.16
CA TYR A 114 18.43 -10.65 5.47
C TYR A 114 17.14 -10.65 6.30
N GLY A 115 16.14 -11.47 5.94
CA GLY A 115 14.90 -11.66 6.72
C GLY A 115 13.64 -11.14 6.01
N TRP A 116 12.65 -10.68 6.80
CA TRP A 116 11.37 -10.20 6.26
C TRP A 116 11.55 -8.94 5.40
N HIS A 117 11.04 -8.96 4.18
CA HIS A 117 10.99 -7.84 3.24
C HIS A 117 9.53 -7.44 2.99
N PRO A 118 8.92 -6.65 3.90
CA PRO A 118 7.59 -6.16 3.67
C PRO A 118 7.60 -4.90 2.78
N HIS A 119 6.70 -4.89 1.80
CA HIS A 119 6.36 -3.74 0.99
C HIS A 119 4.89 -3.39 1.21
N PHE A 120 4.53 -2.12 1.02
CA PHE A 120 3.16 -1.77 0.70
C PHE A 120 3.04 -1.40 -0.76
N HIS A 121 2.00 -1.94 -1.37
CA HIS A 121 1.48 -1.41 -2.62
C HIS A 121 0.21 -0.66 -2.31
N ALA A 122 0.09 0.58 -2.79
CA ALA A 122 -1.07 1.41 -2.58
C ALA A 122 -1.54 2.04 -3.89
N LEU A 123 -2.84 1.93 -4.18
CA LEU A 123 -3.48 2.70 -5.24
C LEU A 123 -4.06 3.98 -4.65
N PHE A 124 -3.64 5.11 -5.20
CA PHE A 124 -4.17 6.43 -4.91
C PHE A 124 -5.12 6.85 -6.03
N PHE A 125 -6.34 7.23 -5.66
CA PHE A 125 -7.34 7.77 -6.57
C PHE A 125 -7.22 9.29 -6.56
N ILE A 126 -6.84 9.85 -7.70
CA ILE A 126 -6.59 11.29 -7.88
C ILE A 126 -7.69 11.87 -8.75
N ASP A 127 -8.17 13.06 -8.43
CA ASP A 127 -9.31 13.71 -9.10
C ASP A 127 -9.06 14.10 -10.57
N ARG A 128 -7.80 14.07 -11.01
CA ARG A 128 -7.38 14.32 -12.38
C ARG A 128 -6.17 13.49 -12.77
N ILE A 129 -5.94 13.36 -14.07
CA ILE A 129 -4.71 12.82 -14.66
C ILE A 129 -3.51 13.69 -14.24
N LEU A 130 -2.46 13.05 -13.76
CA LEU A 130 -1.18 13.72 -13.44
C LEU A 130 -0.25 13.74 -14.65
N THR A 131 0.63 14.72 -14.72
CA THR A 131 1.79 14.69 -15.63
C THR A 131 2.93 13.88 -15.02
N GLU A 132 3.93 13.52 -15.82
CA GLU A 132 5.14 12.83 -15.32
C GLU A 132 5.88 13.66 -14.25
N ASP A 133 6.04 14.98 -14.47
CA ASP A 133 6.62 15.88 -13.47
C ASP A 133 5.83 15.88 -12.14
N GLU A 134 4.51 15.74 -12.20
CA GLU A 134 3.64 15.66 -11.02
C GLU A 134 3.74 14.29 -10.32
N ILE A 135 3.96 13.21 -11.08
CA ILE A 135 4.27 11.89 -10.53
C ILE A 135 5.61 11.91 -9.81
N GLU A 136 6.65 12.49 -10.41
CA GLU A 136 7.97 12.62 -9.78
C GLU A 136 7.90 13.47 -8.50
N ALA A 137 7.14 14.57 -8.52
CA ALA A 137 6.93 15.40 -7.34
C ALA A 137 6.16 14.65 -6.24
N LEU A 138 5.16 13.85 -6.61
CA LEU A 138 4.41 13.01 -5.69
C LEU A 138 5.31 11.89 -5.10
N GLU A 139 6.16 11.28 -5.91
CA GLU A 139 7.16 10.31 -5.46
C GLU A 139 8.14 10.92 -4.47
N GLN A 140 8.71 12.09 -4.78
CA GLN A 140 9.58 12.82 -3.87
C GLN A 140 8.89 13.08 -2.53
N PHE A 141 7.66 13.59 -2.56
CA PHE A 141 6.87 13.85 -1.36
C PHE A 141 6.68 12.57 -0.53
N PHE A 142 6.31 11.47 -1.17
CA PHE A 142 6.12 10.20 -0.48
C PHE A 142 7.42 9.64 0.08
N TYR A 143 8.49 9.68 -0.71
CA TYR A 143 9.81 9.22 -0.31
C TYR A 143 10.30 9.92 0.95
N GLU A 144 10.22 11.25 1.00
CA GLU A 144 10.71 12.03 2.15
C GLU A 144 9.99 11.60 3.42
N ARG A 145 8.65 11.58 3.39
CA ARG A 145 7.84 11.26 4.58
C ARG A 145 7.97 9.81 5.01
N TRP A 146 7.98 8.91 4.05
CA TRP A 146 8.18 7.49 4.30
C TRP A 146 9.54 7.28 4.97
N SER A 147 10.59 7.83 4.37
CA SER A 147 11.96 7.68 4.85
C SER A 147 12.15 8.28 6.25
N ASP A 148 11.60 9.46 6.51
CA ASP A 148 11.64 10.08 7.85
C ASP A 148 10.92 9.23 8.90
N ALA A 149 9.76 8.64 8.54
CA ALA A 149 9.01 7.79 9.44
C ALA A 149 9.71 6.45 9.72
N ILE A 150 10.39 5.88 8.73
CA ILE A 150 11.20 4.66 8.85
C ILE A 150 12.44 4.93 9.72
N GLU A 151 13.14 6.03 9.49
CA GLU A 151 14.30 6.46 10.28
C GLU A 151 13.92 6.75 11.73
N ALA A 152 12.81 7.46 11.95
CA ALA A 152 12.27 7.71 13.29
C ALA A 152 11.82 6.44 14.04
N ALA A 153 11.56 5.35 13.31
CA ALA A 153 11.26 4.05 13.88
C ALA A 153 12.51 3.21 14.19
N GLY A 154 13.71 3.75 13.96
CA GLY A 154 15.00 3.10 14.24
C GLY A 154 15.54 2.24 13.10
N TYR A 155 14.95 2.33 11.90
CA TYR A 155 15.42 1.62 10.71
C TYR A 155 16.33 2.51 9.88
N ARG A 156 17.11 1.90 8.98
CA ARG A 156 17.90 2.66 8.02
C ARG A 156 16.98 3.41 7.05
N ARG A 157 17.37 4.64 6.70
CA ARG A 157 16.72 5.40 5.64
C ARG A 157 16.73 4.60 4.32
N PRO A 158 15.57 4.38 3.67
CA PRO A 158 15.50 3.72 2.36
C PRO A 158 16.31 4.46 1.29
N SER A 159 16.73 3.75 0.23
CA SER A 159 17.37 4.41 -0.92
C SER A 159 16.34 5.16 -1.76
N ARG A 160 16.78 6.17 -2.52
CA ARG A 160 15.91 6.87 -3.48
C ARG A 160 15.29 5.93 -4.50
N GLU A 161 16.10 5.02 -5.03
CA GLU A 161 15.73 4.14 -6.14
C GLU A 161 14.73 3.04 -5.75
N HIS A 162 14.73 2.59 -4.49
CA HIS A 162 13.96 1.42 -4.08
C HIS A 162 13.06 1.65 -2.87
N GLY A 163 13.19 2.78 -2.20
CA GLY A 163 12.42 3.10 -0.99
C GLY A 163 10.96 3.40 -1.28
N VAL A 164 10.71 4.28 -2.26
CA VAL A 164 9.37 4.58 -2.76
C VAL A 164 9.45 4.68 -4.28
N VAL A 165 8.53 4.02 -4.98
CA VAL A 165 8.38 4.12 -6.42
C VAL A 165 6.92 4.43 -6.73
N VAL A 166 6.66 5.45 -7.54
CA VAL A 166 5.32 5.88 -7.95
C VAL A 166 5.21 5.76 -9.48
N SER A 167 4.08 5.24 -9.94
CA SER A 167 3.81 5.13 -11.38
C SER A 167 2.33 5.33 -11.67
N HIS A 168 2.00 5.75 -12.89
CA HIS A 168 0.64 5.67 -13.38
C HIS A 168 0.12 4.23 -13.30
N GLY A 169 -1.14 4.08 -12.90
CA GLY A 169 -1.77 2.80 -12.67
C GLY A 169 -2.13 2.04 -13.95
N GLU A 170 -1.49 2.27 -15.09
CA GLU A 170 -1.56 1.31 -16.20
C GLU A 170 -1.13 -0.10 -15.72
N SER A 171 -0.28 -0.13 -14.69
CA SER A 171 0.10 -1.28 -13.85
C SER A 171 -0.96 -1.73 -12.83
N ALA A 172 -2.13 -1.08 -12.72
CA ALA A 172 -3.18 -1.45 -11.75
C ALA A 172 -3.74 -2.86 -12.00
N GLY A 173 -3.65 -3.35 -13.24
CA GLY A 173 -3.90 -4.77 -13.55
C GLY A 173 -2.90 -5.70 -12.84
N SER A 174 -1.62 -5.34 -12.81
CA SER A 174 -0.56 -6.04 -12.08
C SER A 174 -0.74 -5.93 -10.56
N TYR A 175 -1.16 -4.77 -10.05
CA TYR A 175 -1.51 -4.59 -8.63
C TYR A 175 -2.70 -5.46 -8.21
N VAL A 176 -3.74 -5.54 -9.04
CA VAL A 176 -4.90 -6.41 -8.78
C VAL A 176 -4.52 -7.89 -8.90
N ALA A 177 -3.59 -8.24 -9.79
CA ALA A 177 -2.99 -9.56 -9.84
C ALA A 177 -2.13 -9.86 -8.60
N LEU A 178 -1.51 -8.85 -7.97
CA LEU A 178 -0.79 -9.00 -6.70
C LEU A 178 -1.74 -9.19 -5.52
N LEU A 179 -2.79 -8.35 -5.44
CA LEU A 179 -3.85 -8.44 -4.43
C LEU A 179 -4.51 -9.81 -4.40
N SER A 180 -4.74 -10.43 -5.56
CA SER A 180 -5.35 -11.77 -5.65
C SER A 180 -4.42 -12.91 -5.21
N LYS A 181 -3.10 -12.70 -5.23
CA LYS A 181 -2.09 -13.72 -4.87
C LYS A 181 -1.80 -13.79 -3.37
N GLN A 182 -2.09 -12.74 -2.61
CA GLN A 182 -1.67 -12.65 -1.22
C GLN A 182 -2.87 -12.35 -0.30
N ASN A 183 -2.95 -13.04 0.84
CA ASN A 183 -4.01 -12.92 1.86
C ASN A 183 -3.88 -11.59 2.64
N LEU A 184 -4.09 -10.45 1.99
CA LEU A 184 -3.68 -9.15 2.51
C LEU A 184 -4.83 -8.37 3.14
N ALA A 185 -4.51 -7.75 4.28
CA ALA A 185 -5.36 -6.77 4.95
C ALA A 185 -5.45 -5.51 4.07
N LEU A 186 -6.66 -5.24 3.59
CA LEU A 186 -7.01 -4.00 2.90
C LEU A 186 -7.42 -2.98 3.96
N GLU A 187 -6.73 -1.85 3.99
CA GLU A 187 -7.22 -0.66 4.65
C GLU A 187 -7.70 0.31 3.58
N THR A 188 -8.95 0.76 3.72
CA THR A 188 -9.57 1.77 2.85
C THR A 188 -9.76 3.01 3.68
N VAL A 189 -9.23 4.13 3.21
CA VAL A 189 -9.48 5.44 3.82
C VAL A 189 -10.10 6.34 2.76
N SER A 190 -11.34 6.77 3.00
CA SER A 190 -11.96 7.89 2.29
C SER A 190 -11.49 9.19 2.92
N SER A 191 -10.99 10.11 2.09
CA SER A 191 -10.59 11.46 2.47
C SER A 191 -11.78 12.34 2.85
#